data_AF-A0A699W9N9-F1
#
_entry.id   AF-A0A699W9N9-F1
#
_cell.length_a   1.000
_cell.length_b   1.000
_cell.length_c   1.000
_cell.angle_alpha   90.00
_cell.angle_beta   90.00
_cell.angle_gamma   90.00
#
_symmetry.space_group_name_H-M   'P 1'
#
loop_
_entity.id
_entity.type
_entity.pdbx_description
1 polymer ?
#
loop_
_entity_poly.entity_id
_entity_poly.type
_entity_poly.pdbx_seq_one_letter_code
_entity_poly.pdbx_strand_id
1 'polypeptide(L)'
;MDECLALVDLGASINHMPISVWEGLSLPELTPTCMTLKLVDHSVFKPFGIAKDVSVKVGVFHFPADFVVVDFVPNPPSPLNSQEVFLKDRLSSD
;
A
#
# COMPACT_ATOMS: atom_id res chain seq x y z
N MET A 1 10.98 -7.66 -13.63
CA MET A 1 10.32 -6.50 -13.00
C MET A 1 8.96 -7.03 -12.65
N ASP A 2 8.72 -7.28 -11.36
CA ASP A 2 7.47 -7.88 -10.91
C ASP A 2 6.36 -6.84 -11.07
N GLU A 3 5.31 -7.21 -11.78
CA GLU A 3 4.17 -6.34 -12.09
C GLU A 3 3.04 -6.68 -11.13
N CYS A 4 2.55 -5.67 -10.41
CA CYS A 4 1.38 -5.79 -9.53
C CYS A 4 0.30 -4.83 -10.00
N LEU A 5 -0.97 -5.23 -9.86
CA LEU A 5 -2.10 -4.35 -10.09
C LEU A 5 -2.28 -3.44 -8.87
N ALA A 6 -2.49 -2.15 -9.12
CA ALA A 6 -2.73 -1.15 -8.10
C ALA A 6 -4.09 -0.49 -8.32
N LEU A 7 -4.83 -0.26 -7.23
CA LEU A 7 -6.06 0.53 -7.25
C LEU A 7 -5.74 1.97 -6.83
N VAL A 8 -6.28 2.94 -7.55
CA VAL A 8 -6.14 4.35 -7.18
C VAL A 8 -7.39 4.77 -6.42
N ASP A 9 -7.26 4.99 -5.12
CA ASP A 9 -8.31 5.57 -4.29
C ASP A 9 -7.95 7.02 -3.97
N LEU A 10 -8.60 7.95 -4.67
CA LEU A 10 -8.41 9.39 -4.46
C LEU A 10 -8.95 9.88 -3.09
N GLY A 11 -9.78 9.08 -2.42
CA GLY A 11 -10.23 9.32 -1.05
C GLY A 11 -9.26 8.80 0.02
N ALA A 12 -8.31 7.95 -0.34
CA ALA A 12 -7.32 7.41 0.58
C ALA A 12 -6.22 8.43 0.86
N SER A 13 -5.98 8.71 2.14
CA SER A 13 -4.90 9.60 2.58
C SER A 13 -3.53 8.89 2.64
N ILE A 14 -3.52 7.55 2.56
CA ILE A 14 -2.35 6.69 2.79
C ILE A 14 -2.34 5.56 1.75
N ASN A 15 -1.15 5.20 1.26
CA ASN A 15 -0.93 4.07 0.37
C ASN A 15 -0.73 2.78 1.19
N HIS A 16 -1.43 1.70 0.85
CA HIS A 16 -1.30 0.41 1.53
C HIS A 16 -0.72 -0.65 0.58
N MET A 17 0.10 -1.55 1.11
CA MET A 17 0.67 -2.69 0.39
C MET A 17 0.47 -3.97 1.22
N PRO A 18 -0.09 -5.05 0.66
CA PRO A 18 -0.15 -6.34 1.33
C PRO A 18 1.26 -6.89 1.60
N ILE A 19 1.46 -7.56 2.73
CA ILE A 19 2.74 -8.18 3.09
C ILE A 19 3.22 -9.16 2.00
N SER A 20 2.32 -9.94 1.40
CA SER A 20 2.63 -10.88 0.32
C SER A 20 3.20 -10.20 -0.93
N VAL A 21 2.73 -8.98 -1.25
CA VAL A 21 3.27 -8.18 -2.35
C VAL A 21 4.67 -7.68 -1.98
N TRP A 22 4.84 -7.13 -0.78
CA TRP A 22 6.15 -6.66 -0.31
C TRP A 22 7.20 -7.78 -0.31
N GLU A 23 6.85 -8.98 0.17
CA GLU A 23 7.72 -10.16 0.17
C GLU A 23 8.11 -10.59 -1.26
N GLY A 24 7.19 -10.48 -2.21
CA GLY A 24 7.44 -10.81 -3.62
C GLY A 24 8.34 -9.79 -4.34
N LEU A 25 8.34 -8.52 -3.92
CA LEU A 25 9.06 -7.44 -4.60
C LEU A 25 10.54 -7.31 -4.20
N SER A 26 11.05 -8.15 -3.28
CA SER A 26 12.43 -8.09 -2.77
C SER A 26 12.85 -6.68 -2.32
N LEU A 27 11.91 -5.95 -1.70
CA LEU A 27 12.10 -4.56 -1.27
C LEU A 27 12.99 -4.47 -0.02
N PRO A 28 13.55 -3.27 0.27
CA PRO A 28 14.27 -3.02 1.51
C PRO A 28 13.42 -3.30 2.76
N GLU A 29 14.11 -3.46 3.89
CA GLU A 29 13.49 -3.68 5.20
C GLU A 29 12.49 -2.58 5.56
N LEU A 30 11.38 -2.99 6.16
CA LEU A 30 10.34 -2.08 6.60
C LEU A 30 10.84 -1.17 7.72
N THR A 31 10.51 0.12 7.63
CA THR A 31 10.71 1.03 8.76
C THR A 31 9.65 0.75 9.82
N PRO A 32 10.01 0.49 11.09
CA PRO A 32 9.05 0.31 12.16
C PRO A 32 8.17 1.54 12.35
N THR A 33 6.90 1.33 12.69
CA THR A 33 5.94 2.41 12.96
C THR A 33 5.08 2.10 14.17
N CYS A 34 4.69 3.15 14.91
CA CYS A 34 3.73 3.08 16.01
C CYS A 34 2.29 3.36 15.55
N MET A 35 2.07 3.51 14.25
CA MET A 35 0.76 3.76 13.66
C MET A 35 -0.18 2.56 13.87
N THR A 36 -1.48 2.86 13.95
CA THR A 36 -2.56 1.87 13.89
C THR A 36 -3.59 2.37 12.88
N LEU A 37 -4.11 1.46 12.06
CA LEU A 37 -5.14 1.76 11.07
C LEU A 37 -6.50 1.36 11.64
N LYS A 38 -7.51 2.21 11.45
CA LYS A 38 -8.89 1.89 11.80
C LYS A 38 -9.75 1.90 10.54
N LEU A 39 -10.42 0.79 10.25
CA LEU A 39 -11.28 0.65 9.09
C LEU A 39 -12.71 1.12 9.41
N VAL A 40 -13.54 1.21 8.36
CA VAL A 40 -14.95 1.64 8.45
C VAL A 40 -15.79 0.66 9.26
N ASP A 41 -15.40 -0.61 9.32
CA ASP A 41 -16.00 -1.62 10.20
C ASP A 41 -15.52 -1.54 11.66
N HIS A 42 -14.78 -0.49 12.01
CA HIS A 42 -14.17 -0.24 13.31
C HIS A 42 -13.08 -1.23 13.72
N SER A 43 -12.68 -2.15 12.84
CA SER A 43 -11.51 -2.99 13.07
C SER A 43 -10.24 -2.16 13.13
N VAL A 44 -9.27 -2.60 13.92
CA VAL A 44 -8.00 -1.91 14.15
C VAL A 44 -6.86 -2.85 13.81
N PHE A 45 -6.01 -2.42 12.87
CA PHE A 45 -4.85 -3.18 12.41
C PHE A 45 -3.55 -2.47 12.75
N LYS A 46 -2.56 -3.23 13.22
CA LYS A 46 -1.19 -2.73 13.37
C LYS A 46 -0.42 -3.09 12.09
N PRO A 47 0.12 -2.11 11.36
CA PRO A 47 1.01 -2.36 10.24
C PRO A 47 2.30 -3.09 10.67
N PHE A 48 2.89 -3.82 9.73
CA PHE A 48 4.22 -4.40 9.87
C PHE A 48 5.29 -3.33 9.84
N GLY A 49 5.06 -2.28 9.04
CA GLY A 49 5.95 -1.14 8.94
C GLY A 49 5.62 -0.27 7.74
N ILE A 50 6.55 0.60 7.39
CA ILE A 50 6.46 1.48 6.22
C ILE A 50 7.59 1.08 5.25
N ALA A 51 7.22 0.70 4.03
CA ALA A 51 8.15 0.60 2.92
C ALA A 51 8.35 2.01 2.34
N LYS A 52 9.56 2.56 2.49
CA LYS A 52 9.88 3.93 2.07
C LYS A 52 10.46 3.97 0.68
N ASP A 53 10.19 5.06 -0.04
CA ASP A 53 10.82 5.39 -1.33
C ASP A 53 10.71 4.26 -2.37
N VAL A 54 9.60 3.51 -2.35
CA VAL A 54 9.34 2.45 -3.33
C VAL A 54 9.08 3.11 -4.68
N SER A 55 9.86 2.71 -5.69
CA SER A 55 9.72 3.25 -7.05
C SER A 55 8.48 2.66 -7.73
N VAL A 56 7.51 3.52 -8.02
CA VAL A 56 6.25 3.16 -8.70
C VAL A 56 6.29 3.68 -10.11
N LYS A 57 6.04 2.80 -11.08
CA LYS A 57 5.97 3.18 -12.50
C LYS A 57 4.53 3.42 -12.91
N VAL A 58 4.23 4.62 -13.42
CA VAL A 58 2.94 4.98 -14.02
C VAL A 58 3.18 5.41 -15.46
N GLY A 59 2.80 4.54 -16.40
CA GLY A 59 3.14 4.73 -17.81
C GLY A 59 4.66 4.74 -18.02
N VAL A 60 5.20 5.90 -18.41
CA VAL A 60 6.66 6.11 -18.62
C VAL A 60 7.34 6.76 -17.42
N PHE A 61 6.58 7.24 -16.44
CA PHE A 61 7.10 7.99 -15.30
C PHE A 61 7.36 7.07 -14.11
N HIS A 62 8.33 7.45 -13.28
CA HIS A 62 8.65 6.77 -12.02
C HIS A 62 8.56 7.78 -10.88
N PHE A 63 7.89 7.38 -9.80
CA PHE A 63 7.71 8.21 -8.62
C PHE A 63 8.06 7.39 -7.36
N PRO A 64 8.81 7.97 -6.40
CA PRO A 64 8.95 7.36 -5.10
C PRO A 64 7.63 7.49 -4.33
N ALA A 65 7.20 6.42 -3.69
CA ALA A 65 6.04 6.40 -2.82
C ALA A 65 6.33 5.57 -1.56
N ASP A 66 5.80 6.05 -0.44
CA ASP A 66 5.79 5.29 0.81
C ASP A 66 4.53 4.43 0.87
N PHE A 67 4.65 3.21 1.37
CA PHE A 67 3.53 2.29 1.58
C PHE A 67 3.50 1.78 3.01
N VAL A 68 2.30 1.76 3.59
CA VAL A 68 2.05 1.08 4.85
C VAL A 68 1.83 -0.40 4.55
N VAL A 69 2.69 -1.25 5.09
CA VAL A 69 2.62 -2.70 4.86
C VAL A 69 1.77 -3.37 5.93
N VAL A 70 0.77 -4.12 5.49
CA VAL A 70 -0.25 -4.73 6.35
C VAL A 70 -0.51 -6.18 5.94
N ASP A 71 -0.92 -7.02 6.89
CA ASP A 71 -1.41 -8.37 6.62
C ASP A 71 -2.90 -8.29 6.30
N PHE A 72 -3.21 -8.14 5.02
CA PHE A 72 -4.55 -8.37 4.51
C PHE A 72 -4.69 -9.87 4.26
N VAL A 73 -5.14 -10.62 5.28
CA VAL A 73 -5.69 -11.95 5.04
C VAL A 73 -6.97 -11.75 4.22
N PRO A 74 -7.10 -12.35 3.02
CA PRO A 74 -8.34 -12.27 2.26
C PRO A 74 -9.45 -12.99 3.04
N ASN A 75 -10.22 -12.25 3.82
CA ASN A 75 -11.52 -12.72 4.33
C ASN A 75 -12.44 -13.00 3.13
N PRO A 76 -13.40 -13.95 3.22
CA PRO A 76 -14.33 -14.26 2.13
C PRO A 76 -15.14 -13.03 1.71
N PRO A 77 -15.72 -13.01 0.50
CA PRO A 77 -15.75 -11.85 -0.41
C PRO A 77 -16.53 -10.68 0.17
N SER A 78 -15.84 -9.82 0.91
CA SER A 78 -16.17 -8.40 0.92
C SER A 78 -15.54 -7.79 -0.33
N PRO A 79 -16.18 -6.81 -1.00
CA PRO A 79 -15.73 -6.28 -2.30
C PRO A 79 -14.44 -5.45 -2.23
N LEU A 80 -13.68 -5.55 -1.14
CA LEU A 80 -12.47 -4.78 -0.84
C LEU A 80 -11.21 -5.67 -0.71
N ASN A 81 -11.31 -6.97 -0.92
CA ASN A 81 -10.23 -7.95 -0.72
C ASN A 81 -9.54 -8.35 -2.04
N SER A 82 -9.29 -7.40 -2.93
CA SER A 82 -8.36 -7.61 -4.04
C SER A 82 -6.95 -7.32 -3.54
N GLN A 83 -5.93 -7.95 -4.12
CA GLN A 83 -4.50 -7.74 -3.81
C GLN A 83 -4.03 -6.37 -4.32
N GLU A 84 -4.80 -5.33 -4.04
CA GLU A 84 -4.67 -4.02 -4.65
C GLU A 84 -3.82 -3.14 -3.75
N VAL A 85 -2.70 -2.70 -4.31
CA VAL A 85 -1.87 -1.67 -3.71
C VAL A 85 -2.55 -0.33 -3.97
N PHE A 86 -2.76 0.46 -2.92
CA PHE A 86 -3.42 1.77 -3.06
C PHE A 86 -2.38 2.87 -3.28
N LEU A 87 -2.63 3.74 -4.26
CA LEU A 87 -1.77 4.90 -4.59
C LEU A 87 -2.55 6.21 -4.46
N LYS A 88 -1.97 7.18 -3.75
CA LYS A 88 -2.37 8.59 -3.77
C LYS A 88 -1.61 9.33 -4.86
N ASP A 89 -2.32 10.18 -5.59
CA ASP A 89 -1.69 11.14 -6.48
C ASP A 89 -1.01 12.25 -5.64
N ARG A 90 0.32 12.30 -5.66
CA ARG A 90 1.06 13.53 -5.36
C ARG A 90 1.26 14.32 -6.64
N LEU A 91 0.17 14.70 -7.31
CA LEU A 91 0.28 15.77 -8.29
C LEU A 91 0.52 17.05 -7.51
N SER A 92 1.78 17.48 -7.48
CA SER A 92 2.16 18.84 -7.12
C SER A 92 1.30 19.79 -7.93
N SER A 93 0.32 20.44 -7.28
CA SER A 93 -0.16 21.71 -7.80
C SER A 93 0.90 22.73 -7.40
N ASP A 94 1.74 23.10 -8.36
CA ASP A 94 2.41 24.41 -8.32
C ASP A 94 1.37 25.52 -8.53
#